data_AF-A0A8D9A5C8-F1
#
_entry.id   AF-A0A8D9A5C8-F1
#
_cell.length_a   1.000
_cell.length_b   1.000
_cell.length_c   1.000
_cell.angle_alpha   90.00
_cell.angle_beta   90.00
_cell.angle_gamma   90.00
#
_symmetry.space_group_name_H-M   'P 1'
#
loop_
_entity.id
_entity.type
_entity.pdbx_description
1 polymer ?
#
loop_
_entity_poly.entity_id
_entity_poly.type
_entity_poly.pdbx_seq_one_letter_code
_entity_poly.pdbx_strand_id
1 'polypeptide(L)'
;MPNNKLRALKNSTKLWETSCRKVRNEEILLTRLRIGHTRITHSYLFTRSAQPTCLCGFVLTVRHIFECNRFKKFRDKLKLASFDLALSNNETEIVKTIKYLKMTNLYSKI
;
A
#
# COMPACT_ATOMS: atom_id res chain seq x y z
N MET A 1 2.55 -24.95 -2.55
CA MET A 1 2.71 -23.90 -3.58
C MET A 1 3.26 -22.65 -2.92
N PRO A 2 4.40 -22.09 -3.34
CA PRO A 2 4.97 -20.93 -2.67
C PRO A 2 4.04 -19.72 -2.87
N ASN A 3 3.45 -19.24 -1.77
CA ASN A 3 2.56 -18.10 -1.74
C ASN A 3 3.40 -16.81 -1.84
N ASN A 4 3.90 -16.52 -3.05
CA ASN A 4 4.75 -15.36 -3.27
C ASN A 4 3.89 -14.09 -3.29
N LYS A 5 3.95 -13.34 -2.18
CA LYS A 5 3.19 -12.10 -1.95
C LYS A 5 3.34 -11.08 -3.08
N LEU A 6 4.50 -11.03 -3.74
CA LEU A 6 4.76 -10.11 -4.86
C LEU A 6 4.06 -10.54 -6.16
N ARG A 7 3.90 -11.85 -6.39
CA ARG A 7 3.31 -12.38 -7.63
C ARG A 7 1.82 -12.06 -7.75
N ALA A 8 1.14 -11.87 -6.62
CA ALA A 8 -0.26 -11.44 -6.58
C ALA A 8 -0.45 -10.03 -7.19
N LEU A 9 0.51 -9.13 -6.94
CA LEU A 9 0.47 -7.76 -7.46
C LEU A 9 1.09 -7.66 -8.86
N LYS A 10 2.24 -8.30 -9.07
CA LYS A 10 2.99 -8.23 -10.32
C LYS A 10 3.37 -9.63 -10.78
N ASN A 11 2.68 -10.13 -11.80
CA ASN A 11 2.94 -11.43 -12.39
C ASN A 11 4.00 -11.42 -13.52
N SER A 12 4.52 -10.25 -13.88
CA SER A 12 5.46 -10.06 -15.00
C SER A 12 6.73 -9.33 -14.56
N THR A 13 7.85 -9.61 -15.23
CA THR A 13 9.11 -8.88 -15.04
C THR A 13 9.14 -7.55 -15.80
N LYS A 14 8.17 -7.29 -16.69
CA LYS A 14 8.08 -6.04 -17.47
C LYS A 14 8.09 -4.80 -16.57
N LEU A 15 8.69 -3.71 -17.05
CA LEU A 15 8.69 -2.45 -16.34
C LEU A 15 7.25 -1.96 -16.13
N TRP A 16 6.97 -1.47 -14.92
CA TRP A 16 5.74 -0.75 -14.63
C TRP A 16 6.02 0.73 -14.80
N GLU A 17 5.54 1.32 -15.89
CA GLU A 17 5.70 2.75 -16.20
C GLU A 17 5.21 3.65 -15.06
N THR A 18 4.17 3.22 -14.34
CA THR A 18 3.69 3.88 -13.12
C THR A 18 4.70 3.95 -11.97
N SER A 19 5.79 3.21 -12.05
CA SER A 19 6.90 3.28 -11.08
C SER A 19 7.84 4.45 -11.38
N CYS A 20 7.81 4.99 -12.60
CA CYS A 20 8.59 6.15 -13.02
C CYS A 20 7.74 7.40 -12.75
N ARG A 21 8.05 8.12 -11.68
CA ARG A 21 7.27 9.28 -11.24
C ARG A 21 8.10 10.55 -11.35
N LYS A 22 7.43 11.69 -11.52
CA LYS A 22 8.09 13.01 -11.49
C LYS A 22 8.70 13.33 -10.12
N VAL A 23 8.20 12.70 -9.06
CA VAL A 23 8.63 12.92 -7.68
C VAL A 23 9.20 11.62 -7.12
N ARG A 24 10.49 11.63 -6.79
CA ARG A 24 11.22 10.47 -6.21
C ARG A 24 10.51 9.84 -5.01
N ASN A 25 9.91 10.65 -4.16
CA ASN A 25 9.19 10.15 -2.98
C ASN A 25 7.97 9.30 -3.35
N GLU A 26 7.30 9.56 -4.47
CA GLU A 26 6.20 8.72 -4.95
C GLU A 26 6.71 7.37 -5.45
N GLU A 27 7.87 7.33 -6.11
CA GLU A 27 8.50 6.07 -6.56
C GLU A 27 8.86 5.18 -5.36
N ILE A 28 9.46 5.78 -4.32
CA ILE A 28 9.80 5.09 -3.07
C ILE A 28 8.54 4.57 -2.39
N LEU A 29 7.51 5.41 -2.26
CA LEU A 29 6.22 5.05 -1.67
C LEU A 29 5.60 3.83 -2.36
N LEU A 30 5.49 3.89 -3.69
CA LEU A 30 4.91 2.82 -4.50
C LEU A 30 5.69 1.52 -4.39
N THR A 31 7.03 1.62 -4.43
CA THR A 31 7.90 0.45 -4.27
C THR A 31 7.65 -0.22 -2.93
N ARG A 32 7.67 0.54 -1.83
CA ARG A 32 7.44 0.03 -0.47
C ARG A 32 6.05 -0.60 -0.29
N LEU A 33 5.02 0.03 -0.85
CA LEU A 33 3.66 -0.52 -0.84
C LEU A 33 3.56 -1.85 -1.58
N ARG A 34 4.14 -1.93 -2.78
CA ARG A 34 4.09 -3.13 -3.64
C ARG A 34 4.83 -4.31 -3.04
N ILE A 35 5.95 -4.07 -2.34
CA ILE A 35 6.68 -5.15 -1.65
C ILE A 35 6.12 -5.42 -0.24
N GLY A 36 5.20 -4.58 0.26
CA GLY A 36 4.60 -4.71 1.59
C GLY A 36 5.48 -4.21 2.74
N HIS A 37 6.58 -3.51 2.45
CA HIS A 37 7.59 -3.09 3.43
C HIS A 37 7.39 -1.64 3.83
N THR A 38 6.41 -1.38 4.69
CA THR A 38 6.17 -0.04 5.25
C THR A 38 6.64 0.02 6.70
N ARG A 39 7.11 1.18 7.16
CA ARG A 39 7.58 1.34 8.55
C ARG A 39 6.52 0.89 9.56
N ILE A 40 5.27 1.29 9.36
CA ILE A 40 4.17 0.96 10.28
C ILE A 40 3.76 -0.51 10.29
N THR A 41 4.03 -1.28 9.23
CA THR A 41 3.67 -2.70 9.17
C THR A 41 4.85 -3.62 9.48
N HIS A 42 6.09 -3.18 9.28
CA HIS A 42 7.29 -4.03 9.41
C HIS A 42 8.25 -3.63 10.53
N SER A 43 8.14 -2.43 11.13
CA SER A 43 9.08 -2.00 12.18
C SER A 43 9.17 -2.96 13.36
N TYR A 44 8.07 -3.66 13.69
CA TYR A 44 8.01 -4.59 14.81
C TYR A 44 9.00 -5.76 14.70
N LEU A 45 9.36 -6.16 13.47
CA LEU A 45 10.34 -7.23 13.22
C LEU A 45 11.74 -6.81 13.68
N PHE A 46 12.10 -5.53 13.49
CA PHE A 46 13.40 -5.00 13.87
C PHE A 46 13.49 -4.69 15.36
N THR A 47 12.40 -4.20 15.95
CA THR A 47 12.34 -3.86 17.37
C THR A 47 11.98 -5.05 18.26
N ARG A 48 11.71 -6.23 17.69
CA ARG A 48 11.17 -7.41 18.37
C ARG A 48 9.95 -7.10 19.24
N SER A 49 9.17 -6.10 18.83
CA SER A 49 7.95 -5.70 19.53
C SER A 49 6.76 -6.53 19.06
N ALA A 50 5.63 -6.41 19.75
CA ALA A 50 4.39 -7.02 19.31
C ALA A 50 4.00 -6.55 17.89
N GLN A 51 3.37 -7.44 17.14
CA GLN A 51 2.85 -7.14 15.81
C GLN A 51 1.84 -5.99 15.90
N PRO A 52 1.93 -4.96 15.03
CA PRO A 52 1.04 -3.82 15.11
C PRO A 52 -0.39 -4.25 14.76
N THR A 53 -1.35 -3.79 15.56
CA THR A 53 -2.78 -4.02 15.35
C THR A 53 -3.44 -2.70 14.98
N CYS A 54 -4.32 -2.72 13.99
CA CYS A 54 -5.18 -1.59 13.69
C CYS A 54 -6.23 -1.41 14.79
N LEU A 55 -6.72 -0.19 15.00
CA LEU A 55 -7.79 0.08 15.98
C LEU A 55 -9.10 -0.67 15.70
N CYS A 56 -9.27 -1.25 14.52
CA CYS A 56 -10.39 -2.15 14.23
C CYS A 56 -10.18 -3.59 14.73
N GLY A 57 -9.08 -3.89 15.44
CA GLY A 57 -8.80 -5.19 16.04
C GLY A 57 -8.05 -6.20 15.15
N PHE A 58 -7.77 -5.86 13.90
CA PHE A 58 -7.05 -6.74 12.96
C PHE A 58 -5.57 -6.36 12.85
N VAL A 59 -4.73 -7.33 12.48
CA VAL A 59 -3.30 -7.12 12.22
C VAL A 59 -3.09 -6.05 11.14
N LEU A 60 -2.24 -5.08 11.45
CA LEU A 60 -1.91 -3.99 10.54
C LEU A 60 -0.94 -4.48 9.45
N THR A 61 -1.48 -4.68 8.25
CA THR A 61 -0.71 -4.99 7.03
C THR A 61 -0.97 -3.94 5.96
N VAL A 62 -0.14 -3.90 4.90
CA VAL A 62 -0.39 -2.98 3.79
C VAL A 62 -1.74 -3.25 3.16
N ARG A 63 -2.07 -4.52 2.90
CA ARG A 63 -3.40 -4.93 2.43
C ARG A 63 -4.52 -4.43 3.35
N HIS A 64 -4.34 -4.56 4.67
CA HIS A 64 -5.31 -4.06 5.64
C HIS A 64 -5.52 -2.54 5.54
N ILE A 65 -4.48 -1.75 5.23
CA ILE A 65 -4.65 -0.30 5.01
C ILE A 65 -5.62 -0.02 3.86
N PHE A 66 -5.68 -0.87 2.83
CA PHE A 66 -6.59 -0.73 1.70
C PHE A 66 -7.96 -1.41 1.89
N GLU A 67 -8.12 -2.24 2.93
CA GLU A 67 -9.35 -3.00 3.21
C GLU A 67 -10.09 -2.53 4.48
N CYS A 68 -9.40 -1.83 5.39
CA CYS A 68 -9.92 -1.46 6.70
C CYS A 68 -11.18 -0.58 6.62
N ASN A 69 -12.18 -0.90 7.44
CA ASN A 69 -13.42 -0.12 7.53
C ASN A 69 -13.18 1.32 8.04
N ARG A 70 -12.13 1.54 8.85
CA ARG A 70 -11.74 2.88 9.33
C ARG A 70 -11.50 3.87 8.19
N PHE A 71 -10.97 3.39 7.08
CA PHE A 71 -10.66 4.21 5.91
C PHE A 71 -11.72 4.12 4.82
N LYS A 72 -12.84 3.43 5.06
CA LYS A 72 -13.92 3.25 4.08
C LYS A 72 -14.42 4.59 3.52
N LYS A 73 -14.62 5.59 4.37
CA LYS A 73 -15.02 6.96 3.96
C LYS A 73 -14.08 7.57 2.91
N PHE A 74 -12.77 7.35 3.04
CA PHE A 74 -11.78 7.87 2.09
C PHE A 74 -11.75 7.05 0.79
N ARG A 75 -11.91 5.73 0.88
CA ARG A 75 -12.00 4.83 -0.27
C ARG A 75 -13.24 5.13 -1.12
N ASP A 76 -14.39 5.29 -0.48
CA ASP A 76 -15.65 5.61 -1.15
C ASP A 76 -15.58 6.98 -1.82
N LYS A 77 -15.00 7.99 -1.14
CA LYS A 77 -14.80 9.33 -1.70
C LYS A 77 -13.91 9.35 -2.94
N LEU A 78 -12.90 8.48 -3.00
CA LEU A 78 -11.95 8.40 -4.11
C LEU A 78 -12.32 7.33 -5.15
N LYS A 79 -13.38 6.55 -4.90
CA LYS A 79 -13.71 5.34 -5.67
C LYS A 79 -12.46 4.47 -5.89
N LEU A 80 -11.76 4.20 -4.78
CA LEU A 80 -10.53 3.43 -4.81
C LEU A 80 -10.83 1.97 -5.14
N ALA A 81 -10.07 1.39 -6.08
CA ALA A 81 -10.23 -0.02 -6.42
C ALA A 81 -9.72 -0.95 -5.29
N SER A 82 -9.84 -2.26 -5.52
CA SER A 82 -9.24 -3.28 -4.65
C SER A 82 -7.73 -3.09 -4.51
N PHE A 83 -7.14 -3.65 -3.45
CA PHE A 83 -5.71 -3.54 -3.16
C PHE A 83 -4.82 -3.84 -4.39
N ASP A 84 -5.13 -4.90 -5.13
CA ASP A 84 -4.32 -5.32 -6.28
C ASP A 84 -4.39 -4.32 -7.45
N LEU A 85 -5.59 -3.79 -7.72
CA LEU A 85 -5.80 -2.78 -8.76
C LEU A 85 -5.23 -1.42 -8.36
N ALA A 86 -5.36 -1.04 -7.09
CA ALA A 86 -4.87 0.22 -6.55
C ALA A 86 -3.34 0.39 -6.68
N LEU A 87 -2.60 -0.74 -6.64
CA LEU A 87 -1.14 -0.78 -6.76
C LEU A 87 -0.65 -1.31 -8.13
N SER A 88 -1.58 -1.60 -9.05
CA SER A 88 -1.28 -2.11 -10.39
C SER A 88 -0.55 -1.08 -11.27
N ASN A 89 -0.24 -1.46 -12.52
CA ASN A 89 0.34 -0.54 -13.50
C ASN A 89 -0.72 0.34 -14.17
N ASN A 90 -1.56 1.01 -13.37
CA ASN A 90 -2.58 1.93 -13.85
C ASN A 90 -2.36 3.31 -13.22
N GLU A 91 -2.03 4.30 -14.06
CA GLU A 91 -1.72 5.66 -13.64
C GLU A 91 -2.85 6.31 -12.84
N THR A 92 -4.10 6.10 -13.25
CA THR A 92 -5.27 6.70 -12.59
C THR A 92 -5.45 6.17 -11.17
N GLU A 93 -5.27 4.87 -10.97
CA GLU A 93 -5.36 4.22 -9.66
C GLU A 93 -4.19 4.62 -8.74
N ILE A 94 -3.00 4.77 -9.31
CA ILE A 94 -1.82 5.20 -8.57
C ILE A 94 -1.98 6.63 -8.05
N VAL A 95 -2.50 7.55 -8.88
CA VAL A 95 -2.79 8.92 -8.45
C VAL A 95 -3.85 8.94 -7.33
N LYS A 96 -4.91 8.13 -7.45
CA LYS A 96 -5.91 7.97 -6.38
C LYS A 96 -5.29 7.41 -5.10
N THR A 97 -4.42 6.42 -5.21
CA THR A 97 -3.72 5.79 -4.08
C THR A 97 -2.82 6.79 -3.35
N ILE A 98 -2.04 7.58 -4.07
CA ILE A 98 -1.20 8.63 -3.47
C ILE A 98 -2.07 9.66 -2.76
N LYS A 99 -3.18 10.08 -3.37
CA LYS A 99 -4.15 11.01 -2.75
C LYS A 99 -4.79 10.43 -1.50
N TYR A 100 -5.16 9.15 -1.54
CA TYR A 100 -5.69 8.39 -0.40
C TYR A 100 -4.71 8.36 0.78
N LEU A 101 -3.43 8.10 0.52
CA LEU A 101 -2.39 8.05 1.55
C LEU A 101 -2.09 9.42 2.16
N LYS A 102 -2.19 10.48 1.37
CA LYS A 102 -2.11 11.86 1.87
C LYS A 102 -3.31 12.19 2.76
N MET A 103 -4.53 11.84 2.36
CA MET A 103 -5.75 12.09 3.16
C MET A 103 -5.80 11.29 4.47
N THR A 104 -5.22 10.09 4.49
CA THR A 104 -5.19 9.23 5.67
C THR A 104 -4.00 9.52 6.61
N ASN A 105 -3.15 10.50 6.28
CA ASN A 105 -1.90 10.81 7.00
C ASN A 105 -0.94 9.60 7.13
N LEU A 106 -1.00 8.67 6.17
CA LEU A 106 -0.13 7.50 6.11
C LEU A 106 1.07 7.71 5.18
N TYR A 107 1.04 8.74 4.33
CA TYR A 107 2.10 9.05 3.38
C TYR A 107 3.50 9.17 4.02
N SER A 108 3.62 9.80 5.19
CA SER A 108 4.89 9.95 5.93
C SER A 108 5.30 8.72 6.75
N LYS A 109 4.40 7.73 6.86
CA LYS A 109 4.56 6.53 7.69
C LYS A 109 4.91 5.28 6.87
N ILE A 110 4.96 5.44 5.55
CA ILE A 110 5.37 4.41 4.59
C ILE A 110 6.88 4.48 4.34
#